data_AF-S2JRL1-F1
#
_entry.id   AF-S2JRL1-F1
#
_cell.length_a   1.000
_cell.length_b   1.000
_cell.length_c   1.000
_cell.angle_alpha   90.00
_cell.angle_beta   90.00
_cell.angle_gamma   90.00
#
_symmetry.space_group_name_H-M   'P 1'
#
loop_
_entity.id
_entity.type
_entity.pdbx_description
1 polymer ?
#
loop_
_entity_poly.entity_id
_entity_poly.type
_entity_poly.pdbx_seq_one_letter_code
_entity_poly.pdbx_strand_id
1 'polypeptide(L)'
;MDETILKDIQDLIRRPVSSELLAFVAEQAALVIPCYSNTTIITTASGVLPPLHSFIGFLVKRSSVRTGTLLGTLVFLHRLQQSLSNIAKGMPCTSHRIFLATLIVTSKALHDTSPKNKHWAKYAAYFTLSEINLMEKQLLSLMNYHVLISPADLSNAYYRFKQYTNPSVAAEITKPIAVLTATAQHHANEADIPTYAAATMYSTQLALSNSSLSSSLSSESDSSVSTMDDEAELYYYKIPPEAHIRNRKNHQI
;
A
#
# COMPACT_ATOMS: atom_id res chain seq x y z
N MET A 1 -4.52 -16.19 -19.75
CA MET A 1 -3.43 -15.21 -19.92
C MET A 1 -2.60 -15.71 -21.09
N ASP A 2 -2.30 -14.85 -22.06
CA ASP A 2 -1.43 -15.19 -23.20
C ASP A 2 -0.02 -15.56 -22.68
N GLU A 3 0.61 -16.58 -23.28
CA GLU A 3 1.93 -17.08 -22.87
C GLU A 3 3.01 -16.00 -22.96
N THR A 4 2.89 -15.10 -23.94
CA THR A 4 3.82 -13.97 -24.12
C THR A 4 3.78 -13.03 -22.92
N ILE A 5 2.57 -12.67 -22.47
CA ILE A 5 2.37 -11.81 -21.29
C ILE A 5 2.91 -12.48 -20.03
N LEU A 6 2.66 -13.78 -19.88
CA LEU A 6 3.12 -14.53 -18.72
C LEU A 6 4.64 -14.50 -18.63
N LYS A 7 5.33 -14.73 -19.76
CA LYS A 7 6.80 -14.68 -19.84
C LYS A 7 7.34 -13.29 -19.49
N ASP A 8 6.73 -12.26 -20.04
CA ASP A 8 7.07 -10.86 -19.76
C ASP A 8 6.94 -10.51 -18.27
N ILE A 9 5.84 -10.94 -17.63
CA ILE A 9 5.60 -10.73 -16.20
C ILE A 9 6.66 -11.48 -15.37
N GLN A 10 6.97 -12.73 -15.72
CA GLN A 10 8.01 -13.49 -15.04
C GLN A 10 9.38 -12.81 -15.13
N ASP A 11 9.72 -12.30 -16.32
CA ASP A 11 10.98 -11.57 -16.54
C ASP A 11 11.02 -10.26 -15.76
N LEU A 12 9.89 -9.55 -15.66
CA LEU A 12 9.76 -8.36 -14.82
C LEU A 12 9.94 -8.69 -13.33
N ILE A 13 9.35 -9.78 -12.84
CA ILE A 13 9.43 -10.19 -11.42
C ILE A 13 10.85 -10.55 -11.00
N ARG A 14 11.67 -11.08 -11.92
CA ARG A 14 13.09 -11.41 -11.67
C ARG A 14 13.98 -10.17 -11.55
N ARG A 15 13.55 -9.02 -12.06
CA ARG A 15 14.30 -7.76 -12.00
C ARG A 15 14.13 -7.07 -10.65
N PRO A 16 15.13 -6.29 -10.19
CA PRO A 16 14.95 -5.42 -9.04
C PRO A 16 13.82 -4.43 -9.28
N VAL A 17 13.22 -3.93 -8.19
CA VAL A 17 12.19 -2.90 -8.27
C VAL A 17 12.76 -1.66 -8.93
N SER A 18 12.19 -1.26 -10.06
CA SER A 18 12.64 -0.10 -10.83
C SER A 18 12.04 1.21 -10.29
N SER A 19 12.70 2.33 -10.58
CA SER A 19 12.19 3.64 -10.17
C SER A 19 10.86 3.99 -10.85
N GLU A 20 10.68 3.56 -12.10
CA GLU A 20 9.44 3.76 -12.86
C GLU A 20 8.28 3.00 -12.23
N LEU A 21 8.53 1.78 -11.74
CA LEU A 21 7.51 1.01 -11.03
C LEU A 21 7.13 1.69 -9.70
N LEU A 22 8.10 2.22 -8.95
CA LEU A 22 7.81 2.97 -7.73
C LEU A 22 7.01 4.24 -8.01
N ALA A 23 7.36 4.99 -9.06
CA ALA A 23 6.62 6.17 -9.50
C ALA A 23 5.18 5.82 -9.89
N PHE A 24 5.00 4.77 -10.69
CA PHE A 24 3.67 4.29 -11.08
C PHE A 24 2.84 3.86 -9.87
N VAL A 25 3.41 3.08 -8.95
CA VAL A 25 2.72 2.68 -7.71
C VAL A 25 2.32 3.89 -6.86
N ALA A 26 3.18 4.91 -6.76
CA ALA A 26 2.87 6.14 -6.04
C ALA A 26 1.69 6.89 -6.66
N GLU A 27 1.67 7.01 -7.99
CA GLU A 27 0.57 7.63 -8.72
C GLU A 27 -0.73 6.85 -8.53
N GLN A 28 -0.69 5.52 -8.68
CA GLN A 28 -1.88 4.69 -8.46
C GLN A 28 -2.40 4.77 -7.03
N ALA A 29 -1.52 4.83 -6.03
CA ALA A 29 -1.92 5.02 -4.63
C ALA A 29 -2.57 6.40 -4.37
N ALA A 30 -2.08 7.45 -5.02
CA ALA A 30 -2.67 8.78 -4.94
C ALA A 30 -4.05 8.87 -5.62
N LEU A 31 -4.30 8.03 -6.63
CA LEU A 31 -5.57 7.99 -7.38
C LEU A 31 -6.69 7.21 -6.68
N VAL A 32 -6.38 6.43 -5.63
CA VAL A 32 -7.40 5.64 -4.90
C VAL A 32 -8.44 6.55 -4.25
N ILE A 33 -7.99 7.65 -3.63
CA ILE A 33 -8.87 8.68 -3.06
C ILE A 33 -8.25 10.06 -3.35
N PRO A 34 -8.98 10.98 -3.99
CA PRO A 34 -8.56 12.37 -4.12
C PRO A 34 -8.27 12.98 -2.75
N CYS A 35 -7.01 13.29 -2.50
CA CYS A 35 -6.56 13.98 -1.28
C CYS A 35 -6.44 15.47 -1.61
N TYR A 36 -7.25 16.32 -0.97
CA TYR A 36 -7.18 17.76 -1.16
C TYR A 36 -6.42 18.38 0.01
N SER A 37 -5.21 18.88 -0.25
CA SER A 37 -4.46 19.62 0.76
C SER A 37 -3.48 20.60 0.13
N ASN A 38 -3.52 21.85 0.58
CA ASN A 38 -2.53 22.87 0.23
C ASN A 38 -1.26 22.80 1.10
N THR A 39 -1.20 21.84 2.04
CA THR A 39 -0.13 21.74 3.05
C THR A 39 0.91 20.70 2.63
N THR A 40 2.13 21.16 2.37
CA THR A 40 3.26 20.33 1.91
C THR A 40 3.84 19.43 3.01
N ILE A 41 3.59 19.76 4.29
CA ILE A 41 4.15 19.05 5.44
C ILE A 41 3.05 18.25 6.12
N ILE A 42 3.19 16.92 6.12
CA ILE A 42 2.26 16.02 6.79
C ILE A 42 2.96 15.45 8.03
N THR A 43 2.40 15.68 9.21
CA THR A 43 2.95 15.21 10.48
C THR A 43 2.16 14.01 11.00
N THR A 44 2.88 13.01 11.49
CA THR A 44 2.34 11.86 12.22
C THR A 44 2.78 11.96 13.68
N ALA A 45 2.18 11.16 14.57
CA ALA A 45 2.63 11.06 15.95
C ALA A 45 4.12 10.68 16.09
N SER A 46 4.70 10.08 15.04
CA SER A 46 6.09 9.59 15.02
C SER A 46 7.05 10.47 14.18
N GLY A 47 6.58 11.60 13.62
CA GLY A 47 7.42 12.55 12.88
C GLY A 47 6.82 13.05 11.57
N VAL A 48 7.62 13.80 10.81
CA VAL A 48 7.22 14.34 9.50
C VAL A 48 7.26 13.23 8.45
N LEU A 49 6.11 13.00 7.81
CA LEU A 49 5.94 12.00 6.77
C LEU A 49 6.51 12.53 5.44
N PRO A 50 7.42 11.79 4.77
CA PRO A 50 7.96 12.21 3.49
C PRO A 50 6.92 12.14 2.36
N PRO A 51 7.17 12.77 1.20
CA PRO A 51 6.32 12.63 0.02
C PRO A 51 6.05 11.16 -0.33
N LEU A 52 4.87 10.87 -0.88
CA LEU A 52 4.39 9.48 -1.08
C LEU A 52 5.40 8.61 -1.83
N HIS A 53 5.97 9.09 -2.94
CA HIS A 53 6.98 8.36 -3.70
C HIS A 53 8.21 8.01 -2.85
N SER A 54 8.74 8.97 -2.08
CA SER A 54 9.87 8.76 -1.19
C SER A 54 9.54 7.78 -0.05
N PHE A 55 8.33 7.88 0.52
CA PHE A 55 7.84 6.94 1.53
C PHE A 55 7.79 5.51 0.98
N ILE A 56 7.22 5.33 -0.21
CA ILE A 56 7.11 4.02 -0.89
C ILE A 56 8.52 3.45 -1.13
N GLY A 57 9.43 4.23 -1.72
CA GLY A 57 10.79 3.79 -1.98
C GLY A 57 11.54 3.38 -0.71
N PHE A 58 11.41 4.17 0.36
CA PHE A 58 11.97 3.84 1.67
C PHE A 58 11.39 2.54 2.24
N LEU A 59 10.06 2.39 2.22
CA LEU A 59 9.39 1.22 2.77
C LEU A 59 9.75 -0.06 2.01
N VAL A 60 9.70 -0.02 0.68
CA VAL A 60 10.04 -1.15 -0.19
C VAL A 60 11.48 -1.61 0.04
N LYS A 61 12.42 -0.66 0.14
CA LYS A 61 13.82 -0.97 0.45
C LYS A 61 13.97 -1.63 1.82
N ARG A 62 13.33 -1.08 2.87
CA ARG A 62 13.45 -1.61 4.25
C ARG A 62 12.78 -2.96 4.46
N SER A 63 11.67 -3.21 3.75
CA SER A 63 10.91 -4.46 3.83
C SER A 63 11.41 -5.54 2.85
N SER A 64 12.37 -5.21 1.97
CA SER A 64 12.86 -6.10 0.91
C SER A 64 11.75 -6.66 0.01
N VAL A 65 10.71 -5.85 -0.21
CA VAL A 65 9.60 -6.18 -1.11
C VAL A 65 10.09 -6.27 -2.55
N ARG A 66 9.61 -7.29 -3.28
CA ARG A 66 9.97 -7.54 -4.67
C ARG A 66 8.90 -7.06 -5.65
N THR A 67 9.29 -6.97 -6.91
CA THR A 67 8.44 -6.53 -8.04
C THR A 67 7.10 -7.27 -8.10
N GLY A 68 7.08 -8.60 -7.92
CA GLY A 68 5.84 -9.37 -7.93
C GLY A 68 4.83 -8.96 -6.85
N THR A 69 5.31 -8.61 -5.66
CA THR A 69 4.44 -8.10 -4.59
C THR A 69 3.90 -6.71 -4.91
N LEU A 70 4.70 -5.83 -5.53
CA LEU A 70 4.21 -4.53 -5.99
C LEU A 70 3.17 -4.65 -7.12
N LEU A 71 3.32 -5.62 -8.03
CA LEU A 71 2.28 -5.93 -9.02
C LEU A 71 0.98 -6.38 -8.36
N GLY A 72 1.06 -7.22 -7.31
CA GLY A 72 -0.12 -7.57 -6.51
C GLY A 72 -0.72 -6.36 -5.78
N THR A 73 0.12 -5.45 -5.28
CA THR A 73 -0.34 -4.21 -4.63
C THR A 73 -1.11 -3.33 -5.61
N LEU A 74 -0.66 -3.22 -6.87
CA LEU A 74 -1.36 -2.50 -7.93
C LEU A 74 -2.77 -3.07 -8.20
N VAL A 75 -2.93 -4.40 -8.14
CA VAL A 75 -4.26 -5.04 -8.27
C VAL A 75 -5.19 -4.56 -7.17
N PHE A 76 -4.73 -4.58 -5.91
CA PHE A 76 -5.58 -4.17 -4.78
C PHE A 76 -5.84 -2.67 -4.75
N LEU A 77 -4.86 -1.82 -5.11
CA LEU A 77 -5.07 -0.39 -5.28
C LEU A 77 -6.14 -0.10 -6.33
N HIS A 78 -6.13 -0.84 -7.46
CA HIS A 78 -7.15 -0.69 -8.49
C HIS A 78 -8.54 -1.08 -8.01
N ARG A 79 -8.67 -2.21 -7.29
CA ARG A 79 -9.96 -2.64 -6.71
C ARG A 79 -10.49 -1.62 -5.72
N LEU A 80 -9.62 -1.10 -4.85
CA LEU A 80 -9.99 -0.06 -3.89
C LEU A 80 -10.44 1.22 -4.58
N GLN A 81 -9.75 1.63 -5.64
CA GLN A 81 -10.15 2.80 -6.42
C GLN A 81 -11.57 2.62 -6.96
N GLN A 82 -11.92 1.45 -7.51
CA GLN A 82 -13.27 1.16 -7.99
C GLN A 82 -14.33 1.15 -6.88
N SER A 83 -13.97 0.73 -5.66
CA SER A 83 -14.88 0.72 -4.52
C SER A 83 -15.06 2.11 -3.88
N LEU A 84 -14.10 3.02 -4.04
CA LEU A 84 -14.05 4.30 -3.32
C LEU A 84 -14.31 5.54 -4.19
N SER A 85 -14.17 5.43 -5.52
CA SER A 85 -14.16 6.56 -6.47
C SER A 85 -15.41 7.45 -6.44
N ASN A 86 -16.53 6.95 -5.93
CA ASN A 86 -17.81 7.66 -5.97
C ASN A 86 -18.22 8.27 -4.62
N ILE A 87 -17.44 8.07 -3.55
CA ILE A 87 -17.93 8.25 -2.17
C ILE A 87 -16.93 9.01 -1.27
N ALA A 88 -15.62 8.99 -1.58
CA ALA A 88 -14.59 9.34 -0.61
C ALA A 88 -13.80 10.62 -0.95
N LYS A 89 -13.50 11.41 0.08
CA LYS A 89 -12.46 12.46 0.06
C LYS A 89 -11.44 12.14 1.15
N GLY A 90 -10.16 12.14 0.78
CA GLY A 90 -9.07 11.76 1.66
C GLY A 90 -8.49 12.97 2.39
N MET A 91 -7.98 12.73 3.59
CA MET A 91 -7.17 13.68 4.35
C MET A 91 -5.70 13.62 3.86
N PRO A 92 -4.88 14.64 4.15
CA PRO A 92 -3.42 14.51 3.97
C PRO A 92 -2.93 13.24 4.70
N CYS A 93 -2.02 12.47 4.08
CA CYS A 93 -1.54 11.11 4.46
C CYS A 93 -2.43 9.91 4.16
N THR A 94 -3.69 10.09 3.73
CA THR A 94 -4.57 8.95 3.43
C THR A 94 -3.96 8.02 2.37
N SER A 95 -3.31 8.56 1.34
CA SER A 95 -2.62 7.76 0.31
C SER A 95 -1.44 6.94 0.87
N HIS A 96 -0.68 7.45 1.83
CA HIS A 96 0.38 6.69 2.51
C HIS A 96 -0.17 5.52 3.31
N ARG A 97 -1.26 5.75 4.04
CA ARG A 97 -1.95 4.73 4.85
C ARG A 97 -2.55 3.64 3.96
N ILE A 98 -3.24 4.04 2.89
CA ILE A 98 -3.80 3.12 1.88
C ILE A 98 -2.68 2.29 1.27
N PHE A 99 -1.60 2.92 0.81
CA PHE A 99 -0.47 2.19 0.24
C PHE A 99 0.11 1.17 1.24
N LEU A 100 0.42 1.60 2.47
CA LEU A 100 1.01 0.74 3.49
C LEU A 100 0.10 -0.46 3.80
N ALA A 101 -1.19 -0.22 4.05
CA ALA A 101 -2.16 -1.28 4.29
C ALA A 101 -2.22 -2.26 3.12
N THR A 102 -2.24 -1.73 1.89
CA THR A 102 -2.37 -2.54 0.68
C THR A 102 -1.15 -3.41 0.46
N LEU A 103 0.04 -2.87 0.71
CA LEU A 103 1.29 -3.62 0.64
C LEU A 103 1.34 -4.75 1.70
N ILE A 104 0.90 -4.47 2.94
CA ILE A 104 0.84 -5.47 4.01
C ILE A 104 -0.08 -6.62 3.62
N VAL A 105 -1.32 -6.32 3.22
CA VAL A 105 -2.30 -7.35 2.84
C VAL A 105 -1.82 -8.14 1.63
N THR A 106 -1.23 -7.47 0.63
CA THR A 106 -0.63 -8.16 -0.52
C THR A 106 0.49 -9.11 -0.09
N SER A 107 1.40 -8.65 0.77
CA SER A 107 2.52 -9.46 1.25
C SER A 107 2.03 -10.69 2.01
N LYS A 108 0.95 -10.57 2.80
CA LYS A 108 0.39 -11.70 3.54
C LYS A 108 -0.43 -12.65 2.66
N ALA A 109 -1.04 -12.14 1.60
CA ALA A 109 -1.82 -12.95 0.66
C ALA A 109 -0.94 -13.77 -0.30
N LEU A 110 0.25 -13.28 -0.64
CA LEU A 110 1.10 -13.89 -1.67
C LEU A 110 2.25 -14.75 -1.15
N HIS A 111 2.64 -14.60 0.12
CA HIS A 111 3.82 -15.28 0.66
C HIS A 111 3.45 -16.17 1.84
N ASP A 112 3.88 -17.44 1.79
CA ASP A 112 3.69 -18.42 2.87
C ASP A 112 4.27 -17.92 4.21
N THR A 113 5.39 -17.18 4.13
CA THR A 113 5.99 -16.49 5.27
C THR A 113 6.04 -15.00 5.00
N SER A 114 5.30 -14.22 5.77
CA SER A 114 5.24 -12.76 5.64
C SER A 114 5.50 -12.07 6.99
N PRO A 115 6.04 -10.82 7.00
CA PRO A 115 6.31 -10.11 8.24
C PRO A 115 5.03 -9.84 9.03
N LYS A 116 5.06 -10.11 10.34
CA LYS A 116 3.98 -9.68 11.26
C LYS A 116 3.92 -8.15 11.33
N ASN A 117 2.77 -7.61 11.73
CA ASN A 117 2.58 -6.14 11.80
C ASN A 117 3.59 -5.41 12.69
N LYS A 118 4.11 -6.07 13.74
CA LYS A 118 5.20 -5.52 14.56
C LYS A 118 6.47 -5.18 13.74
N HIS A 119 6.74 -5.93 12.67
CA HIS A 119 7.86 -5.66 11.77
C HIS A 119 7.52 -4.54 10.78
N TRP A 120 6.29 -4.53 10.25
CA TRP A 120 5.81 -3.43 9.42
C TRP A 120 5.86 -2.07 10.12
N ALA A 121 5.56 -2.02 11.43
CA ALA A 121 5.73 -0.81 12.25
C ALA A 121 7.19 -0.33 12.25
N LYS A 122 8.14 -1.26 12.39
CA LYS A 122 9.59 -0.95 12.33
C LYS A 122 10.02 -0.51 10.94
N TYR A 123 9.50 -1.11 9.87
CA TYR A 123 9.84 -0.75 8.50
C TYR A 123 9.29 0.62 8.10
N ALA A 124 8.03 0.88 8.42
CA ALA A 124 7.36 2.13 8.10
C ALA A 124 7.85 3.30 8.95
N ALA A 125 8.19 3.09 10.22
CA ALA A 125 8.71 4.08 11.18
C ALA A 125 7.78 5.26 11.54
N TYR A 126 6.80 5.59 10.70
CA TYR A 126 5.89 6.73 10.89
C TYR A 126 4.53 6.36 11.51
N PHE A 127 4.27 5.06 11.69
CA PHE A 127 2.99 4.55 12.19
C PHE A 127 3.21 3.57 13.32
N THR A 128 2.40 3.70 14.37
CA THR A 128 2.39 2.78 15.50
C THR A 128 1.86 1.40 15.10
N LEU A 129 2.16 0.38 15.91
CA LEU A 129 1.62 -0.97 15.69
C LEU A 129 0.08 -0.99 15.71
N SER A 130 -0.54 -0.24 16.61
CA SER A 130 -2.01 -0.14 16.71
C SER A 130 -2.61 0.48 15.45
N GLU A 131 -2.01 1.55 14.92
CA GLU A 131 -2.41 2.13 13.64
C GLU A 131 -2.28 1.13 12.50
N ILE A 132 -1.17 0.38 12.43
CA ILE A 132 -0.97 -0.62 11.37
C ILE A 132 -1.99 -1.76 11.46
N ASN A 133 -2.26 -2.25 12.66
CA ASN A 133 -3.30 -3.25 12.88
C ASN A 133 -4.67 -2.74 12.44
N LEU A 134 -4.97 -1.48 12.75
CA LEU A 134 -6.23 -0.85 12.35
C LEU A 134 -6.32 -0.69 10.83
N MET A 135 -5.27 -0.16 10.20
CA MET A 135 -5.18 0.03 8.75
C MET A 135 -5.37 -1.28 7.98
N GLU A 136 -4.73 -2.37 8.43
CA GLU A 136 -4.93 -3.70 7.83
C GLU A 136 -6.38 -4.18 7.95
N LYS A 137 -6.96 -4.12 9.16
CA LYS A 137 -8.34 -4.56 9.39
C LYS A 137 -9.34 -3.78 8.54
N GLN A 138 -9.18 -2.46 8.48
CA GLN A 138 -10.02 -1.58 7.67
C GLN A 138 -9.91 -1.91 6.18
N LEU A 139 -8.70 -2.14 5.67
CA LEU A 139 -8.50 -2.50 4.27
C LEU A 139 -9.18 -3.82 3.91
N LEU A 140 -8.98 -4.85 4.75
CA LEU A 140 -9.63 -6.15 4.56
C LEU A 140 -11.15 -6.04 4.57
N SER A 141 -11.70 -5.23 5.48
CA SER A 141 -13.14 -4.94 5.53
C SER A 141 -13.63 -4.25 4.25
N LEU A 142 -12.90 -3.24 3.76
CA LEU A 142 -13.25 -2.54 2.51
C LEU A 142 -13.21 -3.47 1.29
N MET A 143 -12.29 -4.42 1.28
CA MET A 143 -12.16 -5.42 0.22
C MET A 143 -13.11 -6.62 0.39
N ASN A 144 -13.96 -6.63 1.43
CA ASN A 144 -14.77 -7.80 1.81
C ASN A 144 -13.94 -9.09 1.88
N TYR A 145 -12.69 -9.00 2.34
CA TYR A 145 -11.72 -10.10 2.40
C TYR A 145 -11.44 -10.79 1.05
N HIS A 146 -11.80 -10.18 -0.08
CA HIS A 146 -11.52 -10.70 -1.42
C HIS A 146 -10.06 -10.43 -1.84
N VAL A 147 -9.14 -11.22 -1.30
CA VAL A 147 -7.67 -11.08 -1.45
C VAL A 147 -7.06 -12.05 -2.47
N LEU A 148 -7.87 -12.80 -3.21
CA LEU A 148 -7.37 -13.64 -4.30
C LEU A 148 -7.03 -12.78 -5.52
N ILE A 149 -5.86 -13.04 -6.11
CA ILE A 149 -5.39 -12.39 -7.34
C ILE A 149 -5.47 -13.42 -8.47
N SER A 150 -6.31 -13.16 -9.46
CA SER A 150 -6.40 -13.99 -10.65
C SER A 150 -5.28 -13.63 -11.66
N PRO A 151 -4.96 -14.53 -12.60
CA PRO A 151 -4.07 -14.20 -13.71
C PRO A 151 -4.56 -12.97 -14.52
N ALA A 152 -5.87 -12.78 -14.65
CA ALA A 152 -6.42 -11.64 -15.38
C ALA A 152 -6.15 -10.32 -14.64
N ASP A 153 -6.29 -10.31 -13.30
CA ASP A 153 -5.94 -9.14 -12.48
C ASP A 153 -4.48 -8.74 -12.67
N LEU A 154 -3.58 -9.73 -12.60
CA LEU A 154 -2.15 -9.50 -12.74
C LEU A 154 -1.76 -9.01 -14.14
N SER A 155 -2.41 -9.57 -15.18
CA SER A 155 -2.23 -9.12 -16.57
C SER A 155 -2.63 -7.65 -16.72
N ASN A 156 -3.79 -7.26 -16.17
CA ASN A 156 -4.27 -5.89 -16.22
C ASN A 156 -3.30 -4.93 -15.50
N ALA A 157 -2.84 -5.28 -14.30
CA ALA A 157 -1.84 -4.48 -13.58
C ALA A 157 -0.55 -4.30 -14.38
N TYR A 158 -0.04 -5.37 -15.00
CA TYR A 158 1.13 -5.33 -15.88
C TYR A 158 0.90 -4.41 -17.09
N TYR A 159 -0.23 -4.53 -17.79
CA TYR A 159 -0.52 -3.72 -18.96
C TYR A 159 -0.60 -2.23 -18.63
N ARG A 160 -1.27 -1.86 -17.54
CA ARG A 160 -1.35 -0.46 -17.09
C ARG A 160 0.03 0.11 -16.78
N PHE A 161 0.90 -0.68 -16.15
CA PHE A 161 2.30 -0.28 -15.94
C PHE A 161 3.07 -0.13 -17.26
N LYS A 162 2.89 -1.05 -18.22
CA LYS A 162 3.55 -0.95 -19.53
C LYS A 162 3.12 0.28 -20.32
N GLN A 163 1.83 0.63 -20.28
CA GLN A 163 1.29 1.86 -20.88
C GLN A 163 1.91 3.11 -20.23
N TYR A 164 2.05 3.12 -18.91
CA TYR A 164 2.71 4.21 -18.19
C TYR A 164 4.17 4.40 -18.64
N THR A 165 4.93 3.32 -18.79
CA THR A 165 6.34 3.39 -19.23
C THR A 165 6.53 3.69 -20.72
N ASN A 166 5.49 3.51 -21.55
CA ASN A 166 5.55 3.73 -23.01
C ASN A 166 4.36 4.57 -23.47
N PRO A 167 4.31 5.87 -23.12
CA PRO A 167 3.19 6.74 -23.46
C PRO A 167 2.99 6.93 -24.98
N SER A 168 3.98 6.60 -25.81
CA SER A 168 3.88 6.70 -27.28
C SER A 168 2.81 5.81 -27.93
N VAL A 169 2.28 4.80 -27.24
CA VAL A 169 1.18 3.95 -27.77
C VAL A 169 -0.20 4.57 -27.49
N ALA A 170 -0.31 5.53 -26.58
CA ALA A 170 -1.60 6.13 -26.20
C ALA A 170 -2.01 7.34 -27.06
N ALA A 171 -1.11 7.91 -27.85
CA ALA A 171 -1.33 9.18 -28.56
C ALA A 171 -2.07 9.06 -29.92
N GLU A 172 -2.31 7.85 -30.45
CA GLU A 172 -2.93 7.69 -31.78
C GLU A 172 -4.46 7.64 -31.80
N ILE A 173 -5.16 7.63 -30.65
CA ILE A 173 -6.63 7.49 -30.61
C ILE A 173 -7.38 8.83 -30.44
N THR A 174 -6.70 9.94 -30.13
CA THR A 174 -7.38 11.22 -29.87
C THR A 174 -6.93 12.33 -30.82
N LYS A 175 -7.33 12.24 -32.09
CA LYS A 175 -7.59 13.47 -32.87
C LYS A 175 -8.98 13.96 -32.44
N PRO A 176 -9.12 15.09 -31.73
CA PRO A 176 -10.43 15.60 -31.38
C PRO A 176 -11.14 16.07 -32.66
N ILE A 177 -12.25 15.41 -33.01
CA ILE A 177 -13.26 15.99 -33.90
C ILE A 177 -13.90 17.13 -33.10
N ALA A 178 -13.73 18.36 -33.57
CA ALA A 178 -14.41 19.52 -33.02
C ALA A 178 -15.92 19.36 -33.27
N VAL A 179 -16.70 19.22 -32.19
CA VAL A 179 -18.17 19.32 -32.26
C VAL A 179 -18.60 20.49 -31.41
N LEU A 180 -19.28 21.42 -32.07
CA LEU A 180 -19.82 22.66 -31.54
C LEU A 180 -20.86 22.41 -30.44
N THR A 181 -20.85 23.34 -29.49
CA THR A 181 -21.76 23.56 -28.38
C THR A 181 -23.25 23.42 -28.70
N ALA A 182 -24.00 22.77 -27.81
CA ALA A 182 -25.40 23.08 -27.55
C ALA A 182 -25.75 22.85 -26.06
N THR A 183 -26.34 23.87 -25.46
CA THR A 183 -26.88 23.94 -24.11
C THR A 183 -28.16 23.10 -23.97
N ALA A 184 -28.29 22.31 -22.90
CA ALA A 184 -29.58 21.86 -22.38
C ALA A 184 -29.50 21.55 -20.88
N GLN A 185 -30.26 22.31 -20.09
CA GLN A 185 -30.67 22.00 -18.73
C GLN A 185 -31.52 20.72 -18.73
N HIS A 186 -31.44 19.86 -17.70
CA HIS A 186 -32.62 19.19 -17.11
C HIS A 186 -32.29 18.39 -15.83
N HIS A 187 -33.00 18.76 -14.77
CA HIS A 187 -33.59 17.97 -13.68
C HIS A 187 -32.95 16.66 -13.19
N ALA A 188 -32.59 16.69 -11.91
CA ALA A 188 -32.33 15.56 -11.05
C ALA A 188 -33.60 14.73 -10.81
N ASN A 189 -33.46 13.39 -10.81
CA ASN A 189 -34.32 12.50 -10.05
C ASN A 189 -33.43 11.48 -9.33
N GLU A 190 -33.69 11.39 -8.04
CA GLU A 190 -33.06 10.63 -6.98
C GLU A 190 -33.63 9.21 -6.98
N ALA A 191 -32.76 8.19 -6.96
CA ALA A 191 -33.17 6.80 -6.78
C ALA A 191 -32.27 6.14 -5.73
N ASP A 192 -32.93 5.65 -4.68
CA ASP A 192 -32.40 5.11 -3.43
C ASP A 192 -31.37 3.99 -3.59
N ILE A 193 -30.30 4.06 -2.77
CA ILE A 193 -29.35 2.97 -2.53
C ILE A 193 -29.52 2.52 -1.06
N PRO A 194 -29.58 1.21 -0.73
CA PRO A 194 -29.91 0.75 0.62
C PRO A 194 -28.89 1.18 1.69
N THR A 195 -29.38 1.95 2.66
CA THR A 195 -28.68 2.69 3.73
C THR A 195 -27.75 1.87 4.64
N TYR A 196 -27.84 0.54 4.68
CA TYR A 196 -27.05 -0.26 5.64
C TYR A 196 -25.61 -0.55 5.18
N ALA A 197 -25.37 -0.69 3.87
CA ALA A 197 -24.03 -0.88 3.33
C ALA A 197 -23.21 0.43 3.35
N ALA A 198 -23.89 1.56 3.12
CA ALA A 198 -23.30 2.90 3.15
C ALA A 198 -22.81 3.28 4.56
N ALA A 199 -23.56 2.97 5.62
CA ALA A 199 -23.18 3.31 7.00
C ALA A 199 -21.89 2.59 7.47
N THR A 200 -21.73 1.32 7.09
CA THR A 200 -20.54 0.52 7.41
C THR A 200 -19.31 1.03 6.65
N MET A 201 -19.49 1.41 5.37
CA MET A 201 -18.42 2.00 4.58
C MET A 201 -18.03 3.40 5.07
N TYR A 202 -18.99 4.31 5.29
CA TYR A 202 -18.73 5.67 5.79
C TYR A 202 -18.00 5.70 7.13
N SER A 203 -18.37 4.83 8.07
CA SER A 203 -17.71 4.73 9.38
C SER A 203 -16.26 4.26 9.26
N THR A 204 -15.99 3.36 8.32
CA THR A 204 -14.64 2.85 8.02
C THR A 204 -13.78 3.91 7.31
N GLN A 205 -14.39 4.81 6.52
CA GLN A 205 -13.70 5.91 5.82
C GLN A 205 -13.16 6.99 6.76
N LEU A 206 -13.95 7.38 7.78
CA LEU A 206 -13.46 8.28 8.83
C LEU A 206 -12.27 7.66 9.57
N ALA A 207 -12.29 6.35 9.79
CA ALA A 207 -11.25 5.71 10.58
C ALA A 207 -9.90 5.53 9.83
N LEU A 208 -9.88 5.52 8.49
CA LEU A 208 -8.65 5.60 7.67
C LEU A 208 -8.11 7.03 7.51
N SER A 209 -9.01 8.03 7.63
CA SER A 209 -8.71 9.44 7.37
C SER A 209 -8.42 10.25 8.64
N ASN A 210 -8.94 9.84 9.80
CA ASN A 210 -9.05 10.65 11.01
C ASN A 210 -8.19 10.14 12.19
N SER A 211 -7.22 9.24 11.96
CA SER A 211 -6.40 8.68 13.04
C SER A 211 -5.30 9.62 13.55
N SER A 212 -5.57 10.92 13.58
CA SER A 212 -4.78 11.93 14.28
C SER A 212 -5.41 12.16 15.66
N LEU A 213 -4.86 11.49 16.68
CA LEU A 213 -5.01 11.76 18.13
C LEU A 213 -6.35 11.39 18.82
N SER A 214 -6.31 10.31 19.61
CA SER A 214 -6.85 10.28 20.99
C SER A 214 -6.28 9.05 21.70
N SER A 215 -5.30 9.27 22.57
CA SER A 215 -4.80 8.28 23.52
C SER A 215 -5.66 8.33 24.78
N SER A 216 -6.44 7.28 25.04
CA SER A 216 -6.97 7.02 26.38
C SER A 216 -6.32 5.74 26.92
N LEU A 217 -5.61 5.93 28.02
CA LEU A 217 -4.92 4.90 28.80
C LEU A 217 -5.92 3.80 29.22
N SER A 218 -5.61 2.56 28.88
CA SER A 218 -6.14 1.39 29.56
C SER A 218 -4.97 0.46 29.83
N SER A 219 -4.61 0.37 31.11
CA SER A 219 -3.65 -0.59 31.62
C SER A 219 -4.31 -1.96 31.65
N GLU A 220 -3.91 -2.84 30.73
CA GLU A 220 -4.23 -4.26 30.81
C GLU A 220 -2.90 -4.99 31.00
N SER A 221 -2.77 -5.64 32.15
CA SER A 221 -1.58 -6.39 32.53
C SER A 221 -1.68 -7.77 31.88
N ASP A 222 -0.75 -8.11 31.01
CA ASP A 222 -0.73 -9.42 30.36
C ASP A 222 0.50 -10.21 30.83
N SER A 223 0.26 -11.21 31.68
CA SER A 223 1.25 -12.17 32.13
C SER A 223 1.47 -13.22 31.04
N SER A 224 2.54 -13.09 30.28
CA SER A 224 2.96 -14.11 29.30
C SER A 224 4.20 -14.85 29.80
N VAL A 225 4.07 -16.18 29.84
CA VAL A 225 5.10 -17.15 30.20
C VAL A 225 6.25 -17.09 29.18
N SER A 226 7.50 -17.00 29.66
CA SER A 226 8.68 -16.92 28.82
C SER A 226 9.19 -18.30 28.41
N THR A 227 9.42 -18.50 27.12
CA THR A 227 10.25 -19.60 26.59
C THR A 227 11.65 -19.07 26.29
N MET A 228 12.67 -19.88 26.62
CA MET A 228 14.09 -19.51 26.76
C MET A 228 14.83 -19.04 25.49
N ASP A 229 14.16 -18.83 24.37
CA ASP A 229 14.81 -18.47 23.09
C ASP A 229 14.98 -16.94 22.87
N ASP A 230 14.29 -16.08 23.63
CA ASP A 230 14.28 -14.63 23.40
C ASP A 230 15.55 -13.87 23.88
N GLU A 231 16.34 -14.44 24.78
CA GLU A 231 17.56 -13.79 25.30
C GLU A 231 18.71 -13.77 24.27
N ALA A 232 18.80 -14.79 23.40
CA ALA A 232 19.87 -14.91 22.42
C ALA A 232 19.71 -13.90 21.26
N GLU A 233 18.48 -13.61 20.83
CA GLU A 233 18.21 -12.61 19.80
C GLU A 233 18.51 -11.19 20.30
N LEU A 234 18.20 -10.89 21.57
CA LEU A 234 18.46 -9.57 22.14
C LEU A 234 19.97 -9.24 22.24
N TYR A 235 20.80 -10.27 22.41
CA TYR A 235 22.26 -10.12 22.50
C TYR A 235 22.91 -9.87 21.13
N TYR A 236 22.37 -10.47 20.06
CA TYR A 236 22.93 -10.33 18.72
C TYR A 236 22.82 -8.89 18.17
N TYR A 237 21.80 -8.13 18.58
CA TYR A 237 21.55 -6.77 18.09
C TYR A 237 22.12 -5.64 18.97
N LYS A 238 22.84 -5.96 20.06
CA LYS A 238 23.49 -4.97 20.95
C LYS A 238 24.98 -4.73 20.66
N ILE A 239 25.56 -5.41 19.67
CA ILE A 239 26.99 -5.31 19.37
C ILE A 239 27.27 -4.07 18.47
N PRO A 240 28.20 -3.17 18.85
CA PRO A 240 28.58 -2.03 18.01
C PRO A 240 29.26 -2.45 16.69
N PRO A 241 29.20 -1.62 15.62
CA PRO A 241 29.59 -2.01 14.26
C PRO A 241 31.06 -2.46 14.08
N GLU A 242 31.96 -2.09 14.99
CA GLU A 242 33.40 -2.35 14.84
C GLU A 242 33.83 -3.78 15.24
N ALA A 243 32.97 -4.58 15.88
CA ALA A 243 33.32 -5.93 16.31
C ALA A 243 33.16 -7.02 15.23
N HIS A 244 32.53 -6.71 14.09
CA HIS A 244 32.23 -7.71 13.05
C HIS A 244 33.42 -8.08 12.14
N ILE A 245 34.59 -7.46 12.29
CA ILE A 245 35.74 -7.68 11.38
C ILE A 245 36.76 -8.71 11.91
N ARG A 246 36.67 -9.21 13.15
CA ARG A 246 37.78 -9.99 13.74
C ARG A 246 37.69 -11.52 13.72
N ASN A 247 36.62 -12.14 13.23
CA ASN A 247 36.44 -13.60 13.37
C ASN A 247 36.31 -14.36 12.04
N ARG A 248 37.17 -14.04 11.06
CA ARG A 248 37.30 -14.85 9.84
C ARG A 248 38.75 -15.22 9.53
N LYS A 249 39.48 -15.71 10.53
CA LYS A 249 40.68 -16.54 10.33
C LYS A 249 40.72 -17.61 11.42
N ASN A 250 41.03 -18.83 10.99
CA ASN A 250 41.21 -20.07 11.76
C ASN A 250 39.96 -20.97 11.78
N HIS A 251 39.78 -21.74 10.71
CA HIS A 251 39.40 -23.16 10.74
C HIS A 251 39.89 -23.79 9.41
N GLN A 252 41.19 -24.07 9.36
CA GLN A 252 41.81 -25.05 8.46
C GLN A 252 42.90 -25.73 9.30
N ILE A 253 42.58 -26.89 9.88
CA ILE A 253 43.39 -28.11 9.95
C ILE A 253 42.39 -29.26 9.96
#